data_AF-A0A3D1A6R2-F1
#
_entry.id   AF-A0A3D1A6R2-F1
#
_cell.length_a   1.000
_cell.length_b   1.000
_cell.length_c   1.000
_cell.angle_alpha   90.00
_cell.angle_beta   90.00
_cell.angle_gamma   90.00
#
_symmetry.space_group_name_H-M   'P 1'
#
loop_
_entity.id
_entity.type
_entity.pdbx_description
1 polymer ?
#
loop_
_entity_poly.entity_id
_entity_poly.type
_entity_poly.pdbx_seq_one_letter_code
_entity_poly.pdbx_strand_id
1 'polypeptide(L)'
;MLEAAGPGVGDLAANPGDAPTFFRPLRAALAGALKEGRHGSLAAASAAEDFAVRLEKVFSDMALLGVAPDAALLEALRGLQQACAEAPGLLSAGGKARAAARTKALCAAGRKTLSMARAAAEGAGFPQNLKFSSIYSGLDAVFDALDRCGEALFRI
;
A
#
# COMPACT_ATOMS: atom_id res chain seq x y z
N MET A 1 -14.65 12.36 -1.76
CA MET A 1 -15.10 12.05 -0.39
C MET A 1 -14.52 10.70 -0.01
N LEU A 2 -13.69 10.68 1.02
CA LEU A 2 -12.84 9.55 1.44
C LEU A 2 -13.37 8.86 2.71
N GLU A 3 -14.65 9.07 3.05
CA GLU A 3 -15.15 8.89 4.43
C GLU A 3 -15.77 7.51 4.73
N ALA A 4 -15.75 6.55 3.80
CA ALA A 4 -16.47 5.30 3.98
C ALA A 4 -15.70 4.19 4.74
N ALA A 5 -14.50 4.45 5.27
CA ALA A 5 -13.62 3.39 5.77
C ALA A 5 -12.83 3.75 7.05
N GLY A 6 -13.49 4.24 8.11
CA GLY A 6 -12.78 4.63 9.34
C GLY A 6 -11.64 5.62 9.04
N PRO A 7 -10.64 5.80 9.92
CA PRO A 7 -9.42 6.46 9.49
C PRO A 7 -8.81 5.63 8.34
N GLY A 8 -8.64 6.23 7.17
CA GLY A 8 -8.13 5.59 5.97
C GLY A 8 -6.72 6.05 5.63
N VAL A 9 -6.19 5.53 4.52
CA VAL A 9 -4.90 5.97 3.94
C VAL A 9 -4.86 7.50 3.72
N GLY A 10 -6.01 8.14 3.50
CA GLY A 10 -6.08 9.60 3.40
C GLY A 10 -5.94 10.36 4.71
N ASP A 11 -6.33 9.78 5.85
CA ASP A 11 -6.12 10.42 7.16
C ASP A 11 -4.64 10.38 7.55
N LEU A 12 -3.94 9.29 7.19
CA LEU A 12 -2.48 9.21 7.27
C LEU A 12 -1.77 10.16 6.31
N ALA A 13 -2.35 10.47 5.15
CA ALA A 13 -1.80 11.47 4.24
C ALA A 13 -1.86 12.88 4.85
N ALA A 14 -2.88 13.17 5.68
CA ALA A 14 -3.00 14.43 6.39
C ALA A 14 -2.06 14.53 7.61
N ASN A 15 -1.86 13.42 8.33
CA ASN A 15 -0.96 13.34 9.48
C ASN A 15 -0.07 12.06 9.43
N PRO A 16 1.03 12.07 8.65
CA PRO A 16 1.86 10.86 8.49
C PRO A 16 2.52 10.36 9.79
N GLY A 17 2.69 11.24 10.78
CA GLY A 17 3.26 10.90 12.08
C GLY A 17 2.42 9.92 12.92
N ASP A 18 1.13 9.78 12.61
CA ASP A 18 0.22 8.87 13.32
C ASP A 18 0.33 7.42 12.81
N ALA A 19 1.16 7.15 11.79
CA ALA A 19 1.29 5.84 11.17
C ALA A 19 1.57 4.69 12.17
N PRO A 20 2.51 4.80 13.12
CA PRO A 20 2.75 3.70 14.08
C PRO A 20 1.53 3.36 14.94
N THR A 21 0.76 4.38 15.32
CA THR A 21 -0.47 4.21 16.12
C THR A 21 -1.57 3.58 15.27
N PHE A 22 -1.70 4.01 14.02
CA PHE A 22 -2.68 3.51 13.06
C PHE A 22 -2.47 2.03 12.71
N PHE A 23 -1.23 1.62 12.42
CA PHE A 23 -0.91 0.25 11.96
C PHE A 23 -0.81 -0.76 13.11
N ARG A 24 -0.64 -0.31 14.36
CA ARG A 24 -0.53 -1.19 15.54
C ARG A 24 -1.63 -2.26 15.65
N PRO A 25 -2.94 -1.94 15.58
CA PRO A 25 -3.99 -2.96 15.65
C PRO A 25 -3.94 -3.94 14.46
N LEU A 26 -3.62 -3.46 13.25
CA LEU A 26 -3.49 -4.32 12.07
C LEU A 26 -2.36 -5.33 12.23
N ARG A 27 -1.18 -4.90 12.70
CA ARG A 27 -0.05 -5.81 12.95
C ARG A 27 -0.36 -6.85 14.02
N ALA A 28 -1.07 -6.47 15.08
CA ALA A 28 -1.48 -7.40 16.13
C ALA A 28 -2.41 -8.50 15.57
N ALA A 29 -3.36 -8.14 14.71
CA ALA A 29 -4.25 -9.09 14.05
C ALA A 29 -3.49 -10.03 13.10
N LEU A 30 -2.55 -9.50 12.30
CA LEU A 30 -1.72 -10.30 11.38
C LEU A 30 -0.80 -11.27 12.14
N ALA A 31 -0.16 -10.81 13.22
CA ALA A 31 0.65 -11.66 14.09
C ALA A 31 -0.18 -12.77 14.77
N GLY A 32 -1.45 -12.49 15.12
CA GLY A 32 -2.39 -13.50 15.59
C GLY A 32 -2.68 -14.56 14.52
N ALA A 33 -3.04 -14.13 13.31
CA ALA A 33 -3.33 -15.02 12.18
C ALA A 33 -2.14 -15.91 11.78
N LEU A 34 -0.91 -15.39 11.88
CA LEU A 34 0.32 -16.16 11.67
C LEU A 34 0.51 -17.27 12.70
N LYS A 35 0.15 -17.02 13.97
CA LYS A 35 0.25 -18.01 15.06
C LYS A 35 -0.80 -19.12 14.94
N GLU A 36 -1.97 -18.83 14.40
CA GLU A 36 -3.08 -19.80 14.25
C GLU A 36 -2.87 -20.83 13.12
N GLY A 37 -1.98 -20.55 12.17
CA GLY A 37 -1.30 -21.55 11.31
C GLY A 37 -2.20 -22.48 10.47
N ARG A 38 -2.58 -22.05 9.26
CA ARG A 38 -2.95 -22.96 8.14
C ARG A 38 -1.96 -22.72 6.99
N HIS A 39 -1.42 -23.75 6.35
CA HIS A 39 -0.33 -23.59 5.37
C HIS A 39 -0.62 -22.65 4.18
N GLY A 40 -1.89 -22.51 3.77
CA GLY A 40 -2.31 -21.52 2.76
C GLY A 40 -2.53 -20.10 3.33
N SER A 41 -2.84 -19.98 4.63
CA SER A 41 -3.00 -18.69 5.30
C SER A 41 -1.65 -18.08 5.73
N LEU A 42 -0.60 -18.88 5.91
CA LEU A 42 0.71 -18.41 6.36
C LEU A 42 1.39 -17.51 5.31
N ALA A 43 1.43 -17.93 4.04
CA ALA A 43 2.03 -17.14 2.96
C ALA A 43 1.27 -15.83 2.73
N ALA A 44 -0.06 -15.89 2.72
CA ALA A 44 -0.91 -14.71 2.61
C ALA A 44 -0.76 -13.76 3.80
N ALA A 45 -0.70 -14.29 5.02
CA ALA A 45 -0.51 -13.49 6.23
C ALA A 45 0.88 -12.85 6.30
N SER A 46 1.93 -13.56 5.86
CA SER A 46 3.29 -13.00 5.77
C SER A 46 3.39 -11.91 4.71
N ALA A 47 2.76 -12.10 3.55
CA ALA A 47 2.68 -11.06 2.53
C ALA A 47 1.89 -9.83 3.03
N ALA A 48 0.80 -10.04 3.77
CA ALA A 48 0.01 -8.97 4.35
C ALA A 48 0.77 -8.20 5.45
N GLU A 49 1.63 -8.88 6.21
CA GLU A 49 2.54 -8.25 7.17
C GLU A 49 3.60 -7.39 6.47
N ASP A 50 4.27 -7.92 5.43
CA ASP A 50 5.25 -7.16 4.64
C ASP A 50 4.59 -5.93 3.99
N PHE A 51 3.38 -6.08 3.46
CA PHE A 51 2.57 -4.98 2.96
C PHE A 51 2.34 -3.89 4.01
N ALA A 52 1.86 -4.27 5.21
CA ALA A 52 1.56 -3.32 6.28
C ALA A 52 2.83 -2.60 6.77
N VAL A 53 3.94 -3.32 6.94
CA VAL A 53 5.23 -2.75 7.37
C VAL A 53 5.76 -1.75 6.35
N ARG A 54 5.71 -2.07 5.06
CA ARG A 54 6.16 -1.15 4.00
C ARG A 54 5.31 0.11 3.95
N LEU A 55 3.99 -0.02 4.09
CA LEU A 55 3.09 1.12 4.07
C LEU A 55 3.30 2.03 5.30
N GLU A 56 3.45 1.44 6.49
CA GLU A 56 3.82 2.17 7.71
C GLU A 56 5.15 2.92 7.54
N LYS A 57 6.16 2.28 6.93
CA LYS A 57 7.44 2.91 6.66
C LYS A 57 7.30 4.12 5.73
N VAL A 58 6.50 4.03 4.67
CA VAL A 58 6.28 5.14 3.72
C VAL A 58 5.74 6.37 4.44
N PHE A 59 4.75 6.23 5.32
CA PHE A 59 4.22 7.35 6.10
C PHE A 59 5.19 7.84 7.18
N SER A 60 5.93 6.93 7.82
CA SER A 60 6.96 7.29 8.79
C SER A 60 8.10 8.10 8.15
N ASP A 61 8.54 7.71 6.95
CA ASP A 61 9.53 8.45 6.16
C ASP A 61 9.00 9.84 5.77
N MET A 62 7.71 9.96 5.38
CA MET A 62 7.08 11.26 5.11
C MET A 62 7.13 12.17 6.35
N ALA A 63 6.79 11.64 7.53
CA ALA A 63 6.84 12.38 8.78
C ALA A 63 8.27 12.81 9.14
N LEU A 64 9.23 11.88 9.05
CA LEU A 64 10.63 12.11 9.37
C LEU A 64 11.25 13.19 8.48
N LEU A 65 10.91 13.20 7.20
CA LEU A 65 11.42 14.16 6.22
C LEU A 65 10.64 15.48 6.20
N GLY A 66 9.55 15.61 6.97
CA GLY A 66 8.67 16.78 6.92
C GLY A 66 8.01 16.97 5.56
N VAL A 67 7.73 15.86 4.86
CA VAL A 67 7.24 15.85 3.48
C VAL A 67 5.76 15.56 3.43
N ALA A 68 4.97 16.54 2.98
CA ALA A 68 3.59 16.32 2.60
C ALA A 68 3.50 15.56 1.25
N PRO A 69 2.48 14.70 1.08
CA PRO A 69 2.26 14.01 -0.18
C PRO A 69 1.82 14.99 -1.27
N ASP A 70 2.45 14.87 -2.44
CA ASP A 70 2.09 15.64 -3.63
C ASP A 70 0.91 14.99 -4.38
N ALA A 71 0.47 15.60 -5.48
CA ALA A 71 -0.67 15.13 -6.25
C ALA A 71 -0.49 13.71 -6.81
N ALA A 72 0.72 13.36 -7.26
CA ALA A 72 1.00 12.03 -7.82
C ALA A 72 0.99 10.97 -6.72
N LEU A 73 1.55 11.29 -5.56
CA LEU A 73 1.56 10.44 -4.39
C LEU A 73 0.13 10.24 -3.83
N LEU A 74 -0.68 11.29 -3.77
CA LEU A 74 -2.09 11.19 -3.38
C LEU A 74 -2.90 10.32 -4.33
N GLU A 75 -2.67 10.43 -5.64
CA GLU A 75 -3.36 9.59 -6.63
C GLU A 75 -2.93 8.12 -6.53
N ALA A 76 -1.63 7.86 -6.30
CA ALA A 76 -1.14 6.51 -6.04
C ALA A 76 -1.73 5.92 -4.75
N LEU A 77 -1.77 6.68 -3.66
CA LEU A 77 -2.39 6.27 -2.39
C LEU A 77 -3.90 5.99 -2.55
N ARG A 78 -4.61 6.78 -3.38
CA ARG A 78 -6.00 6.51 -3.73
C ARG A 78 -6.16 5.19 -4.49
N GLY A 79 -5.31 4.94 -5.49
CA GLY A 79 -5.28 3.68 -6.22
C GLY A 79 -5.03 2.50 -5.29
N LEU A 80 -4.11 2.65 -4.33
CA LEU A 80 -3.83 1.65 -3.31
C LEU A 80 -5.05 1.38 -2.42
N GLN A 81 -5.71 2.43 -1.92
CA GLN A 81 -6.92 2.30 -1.09
C GLN A 81 -8.04 1.56 -1.84
N GLN A 82 -8.23 1.86 -3.13
CA GLN A 82 -9.20 1.17 -3.97
C GLN A 82 -8.82 -0.30 -4.18
N ALA A 83 -7.53 -0.60 -4.34
CA ALA A 83 -7.05 -1.97 -4.49
C ALA A 83 -7.28 -2.79 -3.21
N CYS A 84 -7.02 -2.22 -2.04
CA CYS A 84 -7.35 -2.84 -0.75
C CYS A 84 -8.87 -3.06 -0.59
N ALA A 85 -9.71 -2.17 -1.11
CA ALA A 85 -11.17 -2.31 -1.03
C ALA A 85 -11.72 -3.51 -1.85
N GLU A 86 -10.94 -4.06 -2.78
CA GLU A 86 -11.30 -5.28 -3.53
C GLU A 86 -11.08 -6.57 -2.71
N ALA A 87 -10.46 -6.50 -1.53
CA ALA A 87 -10.16 -7.66 -0.69
C ALA A 87 -11.37 -8.58 -0.38
N PRO A 88 -12.58 -8.07 -0.10
CA PRO A 88 -13.75 -8.95 0.05
C PRO A 88 -14.08 -9.72 -1.24
N GLY A 89 -13.87 -9.11 -2.41
CA GLY A 89 -14.05 -9.74 -3.71
C GLY A 89 -13.02 -10.83 -3.99
N LEU A 90 -11.79 -10.67 -3.48
CA LEU A 90 -10.72 -11.68 -3.54
C LEU A 90 -11.09 -12.96 -2.77
N LEU A 91 -11.88 -12.83 -1.70
CA LEU A 91 -12.34 -13.97 -0.89
C LEU A 91 -13.61 -14.63 -1.43
N SER A 92 -14.27 -14.03 -2.42
CA SER A 92 -15.53 -14.53 -3.00
C SER A 92 -15.29 -15.46 -4.21
N ALA A 93 -15.91 -16.63 -4.23
CA ALA A 93 -15.78 -17.61 -5.32
C ALA A 93 -16.18 -17.04 -6.70
N GLY A 94 -17.23 -16.21 -6.77
CA GLY A 94 -17.71 -15.60 -8.02
C GLY A 94 -17.04 -14.26 -8.37
N GLY A 95 -16.47 -13.57 -7.38
CA GLY A 95 -15.85 -12.25 -7.53
C GLY A 95 -14.33 -12.28 -7.76
N LYS A 96 -13.68 -13.39 -7.40
CA LYS A 96 -12.21 -13.51 -7.30
C LYS A 96 -11.46 -13.06 -8.55
N ALA A 97 -11.81 -13.57 -9.73
CA ALA A 97 -11.09 -13.25 -10.96
C ALA A 97 -11.17 -11.75 -11.31
N ARG A 98 -12.35 -11.15 -11.13
CA ARG A 98 -12.57 -9.71 -11.34
C ARG A 98 -11.81 -8.87 -10.33
N ALA A 99 -11.90 -9.22 -9.04
CA ALA A 99 -11.21 -8.52 -7.96
C ALA A 99 -9.68 -8.58 -8.14
N ALA A 100 -9.13 -9.73 -8.54
CA ALA A 100 -7.71 -9.89 -8.82
C ALA A 100 -7.27 -9.05 -10.02
N ALA A 101 -8.01 -9.08 -11.13
CA ALA A 101 -7.71 -8.26 -12.30
C ALA A 101 -7.77 -6.76 -11.98
N ARG A 102 -8.75 -6.34 -11.18
CA ARG A 102 -8.93 -4.94 -10.79
C ARG A 102 -7.83 -4.47 -9.83
N THR A 103 -7.45 -5.30 -8.86
CA THR A 103 -6.31 -5.04 -7.96
C THR A 103 -5.05 -4.83 -8.79
N LYS A 104 -4.73 -5.73 -9.72
CA LYS A 104 -3.57 -5.60 -10.62
C LYS A 104 -3.62 -4.33 -11.46
N ALA A 105 -4.78 -3.99 -12.03
CA ALA A 105 -4.95 -2.77 -12.83
C ALA A 105 -4.72 -1.49 -12.00
N LEU A 106 -5.22 -1.45 -10.76
CA LEU A 106 -5.03 -0.34 -9.83
C LEU A 106 -3.56 -0.21 -9.40
N CYS A 107 -2.90 -1.32 -9.07
CA CYS A 107 -1.46 -1.34 -8.78
C CYS A 107 -0.64 -0.84 -9.97
N ALA A 108 -0.94 -1.32 -11.18
CA ALA A 108 -0.27 -0.87 -12.40
C ALA A 108 -0.48 0.62 -12.68
N ALA A 109 -1.70 1.14 -12.48
CA ALA A 109 -1.99 2.56 -12.63
C ALA A 109 -1.22 3.41 -11.61
N GLY A 110 -1.21 3.00 -10.33
CA GLY A 110 -0.45 3.68 -9.27
C GLY A 110 1.05 3.75 -9.57
N ARG A 111 1.65 2.61 -9.97
CA ARG A 111 3.07 2.55 -10.38
C ARG A 111 3.37 3.43 -11.59
N LYS A 112 2.49 3.45 -12.58
CA LYS A 112 2.62 4.35 -13.74
C LYS A 112 2.63 5.82 -13.32
N THR A 113 1.72 6.22 -12.43
CA THR A 113 1.67 7.59 -11.90
C THR A 113 2.97 7.97 -11.20
N LEU A 114 3.49 7.10 -10.32
CA LEU A 114 4.77 7.34 -9.64
C LEU A 114 5.94 7.42 -10.62
N SER A 115 5.99 6.54 -11.62
CA SER A 115 7.02 6.55 -12.66
C SER A 115 7.00 7.83 -13.49
N MET A 116 5.82 8.32 -13.87
CA MET A 116 5.68 9.57 -14.63
C MET A 116 6.11 10.78 -13.81
N ALA A 117 5.71 10.84 -12.54
CA ALA A 117 6.11 11.92 -11.64
C ALA A 117 7.62 11.89 -11.33
N ARG A 118 8.22 10.71 -11.22
CA ARG A 118 9.68 10.55 -11.13
C ARG A 118 10.38 11.08 -12.38
N ALA A 119 9.93 10.68 -13.57
CA ALA A 119 10.51 11.15 -14.83
C ALA A 119 10.38 12.68 -15.00
N ALA A 120 9.27 13.27 -14.55
CA ALA A 120 9.09 14.72 -14.56
C ALA A 120 10.03 15.47 -13.59
N ALA A 121 10.53 14.79 -12.56
CA ALA A 121 11.45 15.36 -11.59
C ALA A 121 12.93 15.06 -11.87
N GLU A 122 13.24 14.14 -12.78
CA GLU A 122 14.58 13.93 -13.33
C GLU A 122 15.00 15.18 -14.12
N GLY A 123 15.53 16.15 -13.37
CA GLY A 123 15.89 17.50 -13.86
C GLY A 123 15.88 18.58 -12.77
N ALA A 124 15.28 18.30 -11.61
CA ALA A 124 15.00 19.31 -10.59
C ALA A 124 15.67 19.04 -9.22
N GLY A 125 17.01 19.00 -9.20
CA GLY A 125 17.83 19.22 -7.98
C GLY A 125 17.72 18.22 -6.82
N PHE A 126 18.64 18.36 -5.84
CA PHE A 126 18.91 17.38 -4.78
C PHE A 126 17.78 17.10 -3.75
N PRO A 127 16.94 18.06 -3.32
CA PRO A 127 15.86 17.80 -2.35
C PRO A 127 14.74 16.92 -2.92
N GLN A 128 14.52 16.98 -4.23
CA GLN A 128 13.56 16.14 -4.92
C GLN A 128 14.04 14.68 -4.92
N ASN A 129 15.34 14.45 -5.11
CA ASN A 129 15.91 13.10 -5.09
C ASN A 129 15.64 12.32 -3.80
N LEU A 130 15.61 12.96 -2.63
CA LEU A 130 15.29 12.28 -1.35
C LEU A 130 13.82 11.86 -1.24
N LYS A 131 12.88 12.69 -1.73
CA LYS A 131 11.46 12.28 -1.84
C LYS A 131 11.32 11.08 -2.80
N PHE A 132 12.00 11.13 -3.94
CA PHE A 132 11.90 10.06 -4.94
C PHE A 132 12.59 8.76 -4.50
N SER A 133 13.73 8.85 -3.81
CA SER A 133 14.53 7.67 -3.45
C SER A 133 13.96 6.88 -2.27
N SER A 134 13.21 7.52 -1.37
CA SER A 134 12.63 6.85 -0.19
C SER A 134 11.12 6.68 -0.28
N ILE A 135 10.37 7.74 -0.60
CA ILE A 135 8.90 7.73 -0.51
C ILE A 135 8.29 7.06 -1.74
N TYR A 136 8.71 7.45 -2.95
CA TYR A 136 8.16 6.90 -4.20
C TYR A 136 8.56 5.44 -4.40
N SER A 137 9.84 5.11 -4.21
CA SER A 137 10.33 3.73 -4.23
C SER A 137 9.70 2.88 -3.12
N GLY A 138 9.46 3.47 -1.94
CA GLY A 138 8.77 2.83 -0.84
C GLY A 138 7.34 2.47 -1.22
N LEU A 139 6.58 3.40 -1.84
CA LEU A 139 5.22 3.15 -2.26
C LEU A 139 5.14 2.18 -3.46
N ASP A 140 6.11 2.21 -4.36
CA ASP A 140 6.24 1.20 -5.43
C ASP A 140 6.39 -0.21 -4.83
N ALA A 141 7.25 -0.36 -3.82
CA ALA A 141 7.41 -1.62 -3.09
C ALA A 141 6.15 -2.04 -2.31
N VAL A 142 5.29 -1.10 -1.89
CA VAL A 142 3.99 -1.41 -1.29
C VAL A 142 3.05 -2.03 -2.33
N PHE A 143 3.02 -1.53 -3.57
CA PHE A 143 2.22 -2.16 -4.64
C PHE A 143 2.70 -3.58 -4.94
N ASP A 144 4.02 -3.80 -4.98
CA ASP A 144 4.59 -5.14 -5.16
C ASP A 144 4.22 -6.10 -4.02
N ALA A 145 4.14 -5.60 -2.78
CA ALA A 145 3.72 -6.40 -1.63
C ALA A 145 2.22 -6.74 -1.71
N LEU A 146 1.38 -5.80 -2.17
CA LEU A 146 -0.05 -6.04 -2.37
C LEU A 146 -0.32 -7.08 -3.48
N ASP A 147 0.41 -7.01 -4.59
CA ASP A 147 0.32 -8.03 -5.65
C ASP A 147 0.69 -9.42 -5.11
N ARG A 148 1.77 -9.50 -4.32
CA ARG A 148 2.19 -10.75 -3.65
C ARG A 148 1.15 -11.27 -2.66
N CYS A 149 0.40 -10.41 -1.97
CA CYS A 149 -0.73 -10.82 -1.14
C CYS A 149 -1.79 -11.54 -1.97
N GLY A 150 -2.15 -10.96 -3.12
CA GLY A 150 -3.10 -11.56 -4.06
C GLY A 150 -2.62 -12.92 -4.57
N GLU A 151 -1.36 -13.03 -4.98
CA GLU A 151 -0.77 -14.28 -5.45
C GLU A 151 -0.74 -15.37 -4.37
N ALA A 152 -0.30 -15.00 -3.16
CA ALA A 152 -0.21 -15.92 -2.02
C ALA A 152 -1.58 -16.45 -1.56
N LEU A 153 -2.63 -15.64 -1.66
CA LEU A 153 -4.01 -16.07 -1.37
C LEU A 153 -4.51 -17.13 -2.35
N PHE A 154 -3.94 -17.20 -3.55
CA PHE A 154 -4.51 -17.98 -4.63
C PHE A 154 -3.66 -19.11 -5.16
N ARG A 155 -2.37 -19.19 -4.79
CA ARG A 155 -1.43 -20.22 -5.27
C ARG A 155 -1.67 -20.54 -6.74
N ILE A 156 -1.28 -19.61 -7.62
CA ILE A 156 -0.98 -19.99 -9.01
C ILE A 156 0.36 -20.72 -8.99
#